data_AF-A0A813JJJ5-F1
#
_entry.id   AF-A0A813JJJ5-F1
#
_cell.length_a   1.000
_cell.length_b   1.000
_cell.length_c   1.000
_cell.angle_alpha   90.00
_cell.angle_beta   90.00
_cell.angle_gamma   90.00
#
_symmetry.space_group_name_H-M   'P 1'
#
loop_
_entity.id
_entity.type
_entity.pdbx_description
1 polymer ?
#
loop_
_entity_poly.entity_id
_entity_poly.type
_entity_poly.pdbx_seq_one_letter_code
_entity_poly.pdbx_strand_id
1 'polypeptide(L)'
;MQRRASKSGESGATRKGSFLVIGDWGWDPHAHGDNVRSSGCQKTIADAMLVKMRELKDVKFIVNVGDSFYPRGVKSKTDHQWDTKWRHMYDPELRSVPWYSVYGNHDYIGDPCACGSGPEECAQINSDISNLDFFYMPDLNWVQAHPELDLEVIGLDLNQYMWAYSNKTTSEYQCPFDCQYTKCDATCERNIKHRAIDGIKLFQERSVNSLAKNLVVFSHYPTDYFFSQPDFIKGLSDNSKHNITYFGGHRHNTDQTSTISTAPNTNWVVGGGGGWSCDGREQGFVVGEISQGGELYTYPVLVDPDACCKPLPHPRIPGFPWWKKCRNL
;
A
#
# COMPACT_ATOMS: atom_id res chain seq x y z
N MET A 1 -20.38 41.23 36.75
CA MET A 1 -20.52 41.35 35.29
C MET A 1 -19.38 40.61 34.60
N GLN A 2 -19.75 39.61 33.79
CA GLN A 2 -19.02 39.03 32.64
C GLN A 2 -17.52 38.71 32.76
N ARG A 3 -17.23 37.40 32.77
CA ARG A 3 -16.21 36.83 31.87
C ARG A 3 -16.92 35.85 30.94
N ARG A 4 -17.13 36.29 29.70
CA ARG A 4 -17.72 35.47 28.63
C ARG A 4 -16.76 34.33 28.30
N ALA A 5 -17.31 33.13 28.23
CA ALA A 5 -16.68 31.99 27.59
C ALA A 5 -16.34 32.37 26.14
N SER A 6 -15.07 32.20 25.77
CA SER A 6 -14.62 32.23 24.38
C SER A 6 -15.27 31.03 23.69
N LYS A 7 -16.22 31.31 22.79
CA LYS A 7 -16.76 30.31 21.88
C LYS A 7 -15.62 29.68 21.09
N SER A 8 -15.67 28.37 20.99
CA SER A 8 -14.98 27.53 20.01
C SER A 8 -15.03 28.19 18.64
N GLY A 9 -13.87 28.61 18.13
CA GLY A 9 -13.74 28.99 16.73
C GLY A 9 -13.83 27.75 15.87
N GLU A 10 -14.93 27.61 15.13
CA GLU A 10 -14.94 26.87 13.86
C GLU A 10 -13.89 27.51 12.94
N SER A 11 -12.73 26.89 12.78
CA SER A 11 -11.83 27.21 11.67
C SER A 11 -12.26 26.39 10.46
N GLY A 12 -13.23 26.93 9.72
CA GLY A 12 -13.71 26.40 8.44
C GLY A 12 -12.65 26.50 7.34
N ALA A 13 -11.64 25.65 7.39
CA ALA A 13 -11.01 25.20 6.15
C ALA A 13 -11.96 24.16 5.54
N THR A 14 -12.80 24.58 4.60
CA THR A 14 -13.51 23.62 3.77
C THR A 14 -12.46 22.75 3.04
N ARG A 15 -12.73 21.45 2.92
CA ARG A 15 -11.87 20.47 2.25
C ARG A 15 -12.50 20.10 0.90
N LYS A 16 -11.69 19.80 -0.12
CA LYS A 16 -12.18 19.28 -1.42
C LYS A 16 -12.56 17.80 -1.31
N GLY A 17 -11.76 17.04 -0.58
CA GLY A 17 -12.03 15.65 -0.25
C GLY A 17 -10.91 15.05 0.59
N SER A 18 -11.14 13.83 1.05
CA SER A 18 -10.15 13.03 1.78
C SER A 18 -10.02 11.63 1.20
N PHE A 19 -8.97 10.92 1.60
CA PHE A 19 -8.76 9.50 1.29
C PHE A 19 -8.05 8.81 2.45
N LEU A 20 -8.14 7.48 2.50
CA LEU A 20 -7.41 6.65 3.46
C LEU A 20 -6.35 5.81 2.73
N VAL A 21 -5.31 5.37 3.43
CA VAL A 21 -4.26 4.49 2.89
C VAL A 21 -3.96 3.38 3.89
N ILE A 22 -3.98 2.13 3.44
CA ILE A 22 -3.69 0.93 4.25
C ILE A 22 -2.89 -0.10 3.42
N GLY A 23 -2.17 -1.00 4.07
CA GLY A 23 -1.43 -2.10 3.46
C GLY A 23 -1.28 -3.28 4.41
N ASP A 24 -0.90 -4.44 3.87
CA ASP A 24 -0.40 -5.56 4.65
C ASP A 24 -1.37 -6.04 5.75
N TRP A 25 -2.66 -6.13 5.40
CA TRP A 25 -3.76 -6.32 6.35
C TRP A 25 -4.39 -7.71 6.32
N GLY A 26 -4.14 -8.51 5.28
CA GLY A 26 -4.87 -9.75 4.97
C GLY A 26 -4.62 -10.95 5.89
N TRP A 27 -4.86 -10.84 7.20
CA TRP A 27 -4.46 -11.85 8.19
C TRP A 27 -4.92 -13.27 7.85
N ASP A 28 -4.03 -14.23 8.06
CA ASP A 28 -4.29 -15.65 7.83
C ASP A 28 -4.12 -16.46 9.13
N PRO A 29 -5.04 -17.37 9.48
CA PRO A 29 -4.96 -18.16 10.71
C PRO A 29 -3.86 -19.24 10.74
N HIS A 30 -3.23 -19.53 9.60
CA HIS A 30 -2.25 -20.60 9.48
C HIS A 30 -0.84 -20.10 9.15
N ALA A 31 -0.72 -18.93 8.51
CA ALA A 31 0.57 -18.35 8.12
C ALA A 31 0.62 -16.85 8.41
N HIS A 32 1.35 -16.50 9.46
CA HIS A 32 1.58 -15.12 9.91
C HIS A 32 2.90 -15.07 10.69
N GLY A 33 3.41 -13.86 10.97
CA GLY A 33 4.52 -13.64 11.88
C GLY A 33 4.17 -13.93 13.33
N ASP A 34 5.19 -14.21 14.15
CA ASP A 34 5.01 -14.71 15.53
C ASP A 34 4.27 -13.74 16.48
N ASN A 35 4.23 -12.45 16.14
CA ASN A 35 3.71 -11.36 16.96
C ASN A 35 2.31 -10.86 16.59
N VAL A 36 1.68 -11.38 15.53
CA VAL A 36 0.27 -11.13 15.16
C VAL A 36 -0.46 -12.47 15.06
N ARG A 37 -1.24 -12.83 16.08
CA ARG A 37 -1.79 -14.21 16.23
C ARG A 37 -3.30 -14.34 16.02
N SER A 38 -3.95 -13.27 15.62
CA SER A 38 -5.39 -13.23 15.39
C SER A 38 -5.73 -12.08 14.45
N SER A 39 -6.85 -12.18 13.75
CA SER A 39 -7.44 -11.08 12.98
C SER A 39 -7.85 -9.85 13.82
N GLY A 40 -7.67 -9.89 15.15
CA GLY A 40 -8.01 -8.79 16.06
C GLY A 40 -7.30 -7.47 15.73
N CYS A 41 -6.05 -7.50 15.27
CA CYS A 41 -5.34 -6.28 14.85
C CYS A 41 -6.02 -5.67 13.63
N GLN A 42 -6.18 -6.46 12.56
CA GLN A 42 -6.86 -6.06 11.34
C GLN A 42 -8.27 -5.51 11.65
N LYS A 43 -9.03 -6.18 12.54
CA LYS A 43 -10.38 -5.74 12.91
C LYS A 43 -10.36 -4.39 13.66
N THR A 44 -9.43 -4.21 14.60
CA THR A 44 -9.25 -2.95 15.33
C THR A 44 -8.94 -1.79 14.38
N ILE A 45 -8.09 -2.03 13.39
CA ILE A 45 -7.74 -1.04 12.36
C ILE A 45 -8.94 -0.75 11.46
N ALA A 46 -9.67 -1.76 11.00
CA ALA A 46 -10.89 -1.59 10.21
C ALA A 46 -11.94 -0.75 10.94
N ASP A 47 -12.13 -0.99 12.25
CA ASP A 47 -13.07 -0.21 13.07
C ASP A 47 -12.59 1.25 13.24
N ALA A 48 -11.29 1.47 13.41
CA ALA A 48 -10.70 2.82 13.45
C ALA A 48 -10.83 3.56 12.11
N MET A 49 -10.66 2.87 10.98
CA MET A 49 -10.91 3.43 9.64
C MET A 49 -12.37 3.86 9.49
N LEU A 50 -13.32 3.05 9.96
CA LEU A 50 -14.74 3.38 9.89
C LEU A 50 -15.08 4.64 10.70
N VAL A 51 -14.55 4.74 11.92
CA VAL A 51 -14.70 5.95 12.75
C VAL A 51 -14.13 7.16 12.01
N LYS A 52 -12.92 7.05 11.45
CA LYS A 52 -12.28 8.15 10.73
C LYS A 52 -13.05 8.53 9.47
N MET A 53 -13.56 7.57 8.70
CA MET A 53 -14.38 7.84 7.51
C MET A 53 -15.64 8.65 7.86
N ARG A 54 -16.32 8.27 8.95
CA ARG A 54 -17.50 8.98 9.45
C ARG A 54 -17.20 10.38 9.98
N GLU A 55 -16.03 10.59 10.56
CA GLU A 55 -15.55 11.91 10.98
C GLU A 55 -15.27 12.81 9.78
N LEU A 56 -14.59 12.27 8.76
CA LEU A 56 -14.21 13.01 7.55
C LEU A 56 -15.42 13.34 6.68
N LYS A 57 -16.38 12.42 6.54
CA LYS A 57 -17.63 12.56 5.75
C LYS A 57 -17.46 12.76 4.23
N ASP A 58 -16.23 12.86 3.76
CA ASP A 58 -15.89 13.18 2.36
C ASP A 58 -14.74 12.32 1.82
N VAL A 59 -14.56 11.12 2.39
CA VAL A 59 -13.63 10.12 1.87
C VAL A 59 -14.07 9.75 0.46
N LYS A 60 -13.17 9.91 -0.52
CA LYS A 60 -13.43 9.70 -1.95
C LYS A 60 -13.00 8.33 -2.44
N PHE A 61 -11.94 7.79 -1.85
CA PHE A 61 -11.36 6.48 -2.18
C PHE A 61 -10.48 6.01 -1.02
N ILE A 62 -10.08 4.74 -1.08
CA ILE A 62 -9.11 4.14 -0.18
C ILE A 62 -7.96 3.58 -1.02
N VAL A 63 -6.71 3.90 -0.69
CA VAL A 63 -5.52 3.32 -1.30
C VAL A 63 -5.11 2.10 -0.51
N ASN A 64 -4.89 1.00 -1.22
CA ASN A 64 -4.44 -0.28 -0.67
C ASN A 64 -3.08 -0.62 -1.29
N VAL A 65 -2.01 -0.55 -0.50
CA VAL A 65 -0.63 -0.73 -0.99
C VAL A 65 -0.23 -2.19 -1.18
N GLY A 66 -1.18 -3.13 -1.11
CA GLY A 66 -0.94 -4.55 -1.41
C GLY A 66 -0.71 -5.40 -0.16
N ASP A 67 -0.40 -6.67 -0.42
CA ASP A 67 -0.46 -7.78 0.55
C ASP A 67 -1.83 -7.86 1.24
N SER A 68 -2.83 -7.88 0.37
CA SER A 68 -4.25 -7.87 0.74
C SER A 68 -4.71 -9.24 1.25
N PHE A 69 -4.07 -10.31 0.78
CA PHE A 69 -4.48 -11.68 1.10
C PHE A 69 -3.26 -12.56 1.41
N TYR A 70 -2.79 -12.54 2.66
CA TYR A 70 -1.75 -13.48 3.09
C TYR A 70 -2.27 -14.92 3.14
N PRO A 71 -1.39 -15.95 3.11
CA PRO A 71 -0.01 -15.86 2.70
C PRO A 71 0.18 -15.86 1.17
N ARG A 72 -0.89 -16.09 0.38
CA ARG A 72 -0.75 -16.54 -1.02
C ARG A 72 -1.76 -15.95 -2.00
N GLY A 73 -2.30 -14.77 -1.74
CA GLY A 73 -3.23 -14.11 -2.65
C GLY A 73 -4.57 -14.84 -2.78
N VAL A 74 -5.33 -14.44 -3.79
CA VAL A 74 -6.61 -15.07 -4.19
C VAL A 74 -6.47 -15.73 -5.55
N LYS A 75 -7.21 -16.83 -5.77
CA LYS A 75 -7.13 -17.59 -7.03
C LYS A 75 -8.15 -17.15 -8.09
N SER A 76 -9.19 -16.43 -7.67
CA SER A 76 -10.28 -15.97 -8.53
C SER A 76 -11.13 -14.91 -7.81
N LYS A 77 -12.06 -14.30 -8.54
CA LYS A 77 -13.11 -13.42 -7.98
C LYS A 77 -14.08 -14.16 -7.03
N THR A 78 -14.16 -15.48 -7.13
CA THR A 78 -15.00 -16.33 -6.25
C THR A 78 -14.23 -16.92 -5.07
N ASP A 79 -12.97 -16.53 -4.87
CA ASP A 79 -12.20 -17.01 -3.72
C ASP A 79 -12.80 -16.49 -2.41
N HIS A 80 -13.08 -17.38 -1.47
CA HIS A 80 -13.68 -17.06 -0.17
C HIS A 80 -12.88 -16.04 0.66
N GLN A 81 -11.58 -15.86 0.37
CA GLN A 81 -10.76 -14.87 1.07
C GLN A 81 -11.23 -13.43 0.86
N TRP A 82 -11.90 -13.13 -0.26
CA TRP A 82 -12.57 -11.84 -0.44
C TRP A 82 -13.60 -11.58 0.65
N ASP A 83 -14.33 -12.61 1.08
CA ASP A 83 -15.31 -12.48 2.17
C ASP A 83 -14.62 -12.44 3.51
N THR A 84 -13.82 -13.47 3.81
CA THR A 84 -13.29 -13.69 5.15
C THR A 84 -12.26 -12.65 5.57
N LYS A 85 -11.49 -12.08 4.63
CA LYS A 85 -10.43 -11.12 4.92
C LYS A 85 -10.81 -9.69 4.57
N TRP A 86 -11.77 -9.46 3.66
CA TRP A 86 -12.16 -8.10 3.27
C TRP A 86 -13.62 -7.78 3.59
N ARG A 87 -14.61 -8.40 2.93
CA ARG A 87 -16.02 -7.97 3.04
C ARG A 87 -16.63 -8.13 4.43
N HIS A 88 -16.18 -9.11 5.22
CA HIS A 88 -16.62 -9.29 6.61
C HIS A 88 -15.78 -8.51 7.62
N MET A 89 -14.59 -8.04 7.24
CA MET A 89 -13.68 -7.31 8.13
C MET A 89 -13.93 -5.79 8.05
N TYR A 90 -14.09 -5.29 6.83
CA TYR A 90 -14.32 -3.88 6.54
C TYR A 90 -15.80 -3.62 6.26
N ASP A 91 -16.36 -2.70 7.05
CA ASP A 91 -17.77 -2.30 7.01
C ASP A 91 -18.20 -1.90 5.59
N PRO A 92 -19.45 -2.18 5.17
CA PRO A 92 -19.97 -1.74 3.87
C PRO A 92 -19.75 -0.25 3.56
N GLU A 93 -19.72 0.63 4.57
CA GLU A 93 -19.41 2.05 4.37
C GLU A 93 -17.97 2.28 3.88
N LEU A 94 -16.98 1.56 4.43
CA LEU A 94 -15.61 1.60 3.91
C LEU A 94 -15.50 1.05 2.49
N ARG A 95 -16.42 0.17 2.10
CA ARG A 95 -16.51 -0.40 0.75
C ARG A 95 -17.47 0.35 -0.17
N SER A 96 -18.05 1.46 0.27
CA SER A 96 -18.92 2.31 -0.56
C SER A 96 -18.13 3.29 -1.43
N VAL A 97 -16.79 3.27 -1.33
CA VAL A 97 -15.85 4.04 -2.14
C VAL A 97 -14.86 3.06 -2.79
N PRO A 98 -14.26 3.39 -3.94
CA PRO A 98 -13.32 2.49 -4.60
C PRO A 98 -12.06 2.27 -3.75
N TRP A 99 -11.62 1.01 -3.71
CA TRP A 99 -10.34 0.59 -3.13
C TRP A 99 -9.29 0.49 -4.23
N TYR A 100 -8.52 1.56 -4.39
CA TYR A 100 -7.40 1.70 -5.31
C TYR A 100 -6.24 0.82 -4.88
N SER A 101 -6.02 -0.28 -5.58
CA SER A 101 -5.11 -1.34 -5.14
C SER A 101 -3.94 -1.59 -6.08
N VAL A 102 -2.87 -2.15 -5.52
CA VAL A 102 -1.75 -2.77 -6.23
C VAL A 102 -1.47 -4.15 -5.61
N TYR A 103 -0.75 -5.00 -6.35
CA TYR A 103 -0.28 -6.28 -5.84
C TYR A 103 0.91 -6.10 -4.88
N GLY A 104 0.88 -6.78 -3.73
CA GLY A 104 2.07 -7.08 -2.94
C GLY A 104 2.70 -8.43 -3.32
N ASN A 105 3.81 -8.81 -2.67
CA ASN A 105 4.51 -10.05 -3.02
C ASN A 105 3.70 -11.29 -2.65
N HIS A 106 2.98 -11.26 -1.52
CA HIS A 106 2.17 -12.39 -1.09
C HIS A 106 0.92 -12.59 -1.96
N ASP A 107 0.41 -11.50 -2.54
CA ASP A 107 -0.73 -11.54 -3.43
C ASP A 107 -0.46 -12.35 -4.70
N TYR A 108 0.80 -12.43 -5.16
CA TYR A 108 1.17 -13.15 -6.38
C TYR A 108 1.23 -14.67 -6.24
N ILE A 109 1.50 -15.18 -5.04
CA ILE A 109 2.01 -16.55 -4.89
C ILE A 109 0.99 -17.61 -5.38
N GLY A 110 -0.30 -17.41 -5.11
CA GLY A 110 -1.39 -18.27 -5.54
C GLY A 110 -2.24 -17.70 -6.67
N ASP A 111 -2.06 -16.43 -7.02
CA ASP A 111 -2.83 -15.75 -8.06
C ASP A 111 -2.37 -16.18 -9.46
N PRO A 112 -3.28 -16.50 -10.39
CA PRO A 112 -2.90 -16.80 -11.77
C PRO A 112 -2.06 -15.68 -12.43
N CYS A 113 -2.20 -14.44 -11.96
CA CYS A 113 -1.48 -13.27 -12.42
C CYS A 113 0.05 -13.42 -12.40
N ALA A 114 0.61 -14.22 -11.49
CA ALA A 114 2.06 -14.47 -11.49
C ALA A 114 2.54 -15.12 -12.79
N CYS A 115 1.72 -16.02 -13.36
CA CYS A 115 2.07 -16.77 -14.57
C CYS A 115 1.42 -16.20 -15.84
N GLY A 116 0.34 -15.44 -15.68
CA GLY A 116 -0.45 -14.91 -16.76
C GLY A 116 0.31 -13.91 -17.62
N SER A 117 -0.10 -13.82 -18.88
CA SER A 117 0.48 -12.91 -19.87
C SER A 117 -0.15 -11.53 -19.87
N GLY A 118 -1.32 -11.37 -19.24
CA GLY A 118 -2.06 -10.12 -19.17
C GLY A 118 -2.94 -9.98 -17.92
N PRO A 119 -3.47 -8.77 -17.65
CA PRO A 119 -4.28 -8.46 -16.48
C PRO A 119 -5.62 -9.21 -16.43
N GLU A 120 -6.13 -9.70 -17.57
CA GLU A 120 -7.37 -10.48 -17.66
C GLU A 120 -7.32 -11.84 -16.94
N GLU A 121 -6.11 -12.36 -16.71
CA GLU A 121 -5.91 -13.62 -15.98
C GLU A 121 -5.85 -13.40 -14.46
N CYS A 122 -5.63 -12.16 -14.02
CA CYS A 122 -5.32 -11.83 -12.63
C CYS A 122 -6.58 -11.79 -11.76
N ALA A 123 -6.54 -12.45 -10.60
CA ALA A 123 -7.74 -12.62 -9.78
C ALA A 123 -8.20 -11.33 -9.07
N GLN A 124 -7.29 -10.39 -8.84
CA GLN A 124 -7.60 -9.12 -8.18
C GLN A 124 -7.95 -7.99 -9.15
N ILE A 125 -7.57 -8.09 -10.44
CA ILE A 125 -7.85 -7.06 -11.45
C ILE A 125 -9.37 -6.85 -11.59
N ASN A 126 -9.78 -5.59 -11.57
CA ASN A 126 -11.13 -5.13 -11.87
C ASN A 126 -11.06 -3.68 -12.33
N SER A 127 -11.47 -3.45 -13.57
CA SER A 127 -11.48 -2.14 -14.22
C SER A 127 -12.83 -1.43 -14.14
N ASP A 128 -13.86 -2.09 -13.60
CA ASP A 128 -15.14 -1.45 -13.35
C ASP A 128 -15.12 -0.75 -11.99
N ILE A 129 -14.93 0.57 -12.01
CA ILE A 129 -14.93 1.41 -10.79
C ILE A 129 -16.28 1.44 -10.08
N SER A 130 -17.38 1.09 -10.77
CA SER A 130 -18.71 1.01 -10.18
C SER A 130 -18.97 -0.34 -9.49
N ASN A 131 -18.16 -1.36 -9.81
CA ASN A 131 -18.21 -2.66 -9.16
C ASN A 131 -17.41 -2.64 -7.86
N LEU A 132 -18.09 -2.25 -6.77
CA LEU A 132 -17.51 -2.16 -5.42
C LEU A 132 -17.49 -3.50 -4.67
N ASP A 133 -17.84 -4.61 -5.32
CA ASP A 133 -17.66 -5.95 -4.75
C ASP A 133 -16.20 -6.44 -4.83
N PHE A 134 -15.33 -5.67 -5.50
CA PHE A 134 -13.89 -5.91 -5.64
C PHE A 134 -13.11 -4.59 -5.55
N PHE A 135 -11.78 -4.70 -5.47
CA PHE A 135 -10.89 -3.56 -5.62
C PHE A 135 -11.04 -2.90 -6.99
N TYR A 136 -10.71 -1.62 -7.09
CA TYR A 136 -10.41 -1.00 -8.37
C TYR A 136 -8.91 -1.10 -8.61
N MET A 137 -8.57 -1.97 -9.56
CA MET A 137 -7.21 -2.21 -10.03
C MET A 137 -7.35 -2.57 -11.51
N PRO A 138 -7.47 -1.57 -12.40
CA PRO A 138 -7.84 -1.79 -13.79
C PRO A 138 -6.74 -2.46 -14.62
N ASP A 139 -5.50 -2.34 -14.17
CA ASP A 139 -4.31 -2.94 -14.76
C ASP A 139 -3.24 -3.13 -13.66
N LEU A 140 -2.08 -3.68 -14.01
CA LEU A 140 -0.94 -3.94 -13.12
C LEU A 140 -0.18 -2.65 -12.78
N ASN A 141 -0.12 -1.73 -13.73
CA ASN A 141 0.34 -0.36 -13.54
C ASN A 141 -0.73 0.56 -14.12
N TRP A 142 -1.24 1.50 -13.34
CA TRP A 142 -2.44 2.23 -13.75
C TRP A 142 -2.49 3.65 -13.16
N VAL A 143 -3.36 4.47 -13.76
CA VAL A 143 -3.58 5.86 -13.38
C VAL A 143 -5.07 6.14 -13.26
N GLN A 144 -5.46 6.91 -12.25
CA GLN A 144 -6.81 7.45 -12.08
C GLN A 144 -6.75 8.94 -11.78
N ALA A 145 -7.30 9.74 -12.69
CA ALA A 145 -7.41 11.18 -12.49
C ALA A 145 -8.61 11.52 -11.61
N HIS A 146 -8.44 12.54 -10.77
CA HIS A 146 -9.46 13.20 -9.95
C HIS A 146 -9.40 14.71 -10.18
N PRO A 147 -9.92 15.23 -11.31
CA PRO A 147 -9.89 16.66 -11.62
C PRO A 147 -10.57 17.53 -10.55
N GLU A 148 -11.61 17.00 -9.89
CA GLU A 148 -12.32 17.66 -8.80
C GLU A 148 -11.45 17.88 -7.55
N LEU A 149 -10.40 17.06 -7.38
CA LEU A 149 -9.43 17.15 -6.30
C LEU A 149 -8.11 17.80 -6.73
N ASP A 150 -7.93 18.08 -8.03
CA ASP A 150 -6.63 18.46 -8.61
C ASP A 150 -5.54 17.42 -8.28
N LEU A 151 -5.90 16.16 -8.47
CA LEU A 151 -5.15 14.97 -8.07
C LEU A 151 -5.09 13.96 -9.21
N GLU A 152 -3.97 13.25 -9.31
CA GLU A 152 -3.87 12.01 -10.05
C GLU A 152 -3.28 10.91 -9.15
N VAL A 153 -3.92 9.73 -9.17
CA VAL A 153 -3.50 8.55 -8.41
C VAL A 153 -2.79 7.61 -9.37
N ILE A 154 -1.60 7.11 -8.99
CA ILE A 154 -0.73 6.26 -9.82
C ILE A 154 -0.38 5.01 -9.02
N GLY A 155 -0.92 3.86 -9.43
CA GLY A 155 -0.63 2.56 -8.85
C GLY A 155 0.43 1.82 -9.66
N LEU A 156 1.49 1.36 -8.98
CA LEU A 156 2.66 0.74 -9.60
C LEU A 156 2.90 -0.67 -9.06
N ASP A 157 3.13 -1.63 -9.95
CA ASP A 157 3.65 -2.94 -9.60
C ASP A 157 5.18 -2.93 -9.63
N LEU A 158 5.78 -2.83 -8.44
CA LEU A 158 7.23 -2.78 -8.24
C LEU A 158 7.77 -4.05 -7.54
N ASN A 159 7.10 -5.20 -7.68
CA ASN A 159 7.47 -6.47 -7.02
C ASN A 159 8.87 -7.00 -7.36
N GLN A 160 9.51 -6.48 -8.41
CA GLN A 160 10.90 -6.77 -8.73
C GLN A 160 11.86 -6.43 -7.58
N TYR A 161 11.52 -5.43 -6.76
CA TYR A 161 12.42 -4.88 -5.75
C TYR A 161 12.28 -5.52 -4.37
N MET A 162 11.49 -6.59 -4.20
CA MET A 162 11.21 -7.20 -2.88
C MET A 162 12.45 -7.58 -2.07
N TRP A 163 13.55 -7.92 -2.74
CA TRP A 163 14.77 -8.36 -2.08
C TRP A 163 15.67 -7.22 -1.57
N ALA A 164 15.29 -5.97 -1.83
CA ALA A 164 16.11 -4.80 -1.55
C ALA A 164 16.29 -4.49 -0.05
N TYR A 165 15.58 -5.17 0.86
CA TYR A 165 15.83 -5.08 2.31
C TYR A 165 17.29 -5.39 2.70
N SER A 166 17.97 -6.23 1.92
CA SER A 166 19.38 -6.50 2.10
C SER A 166 20.22 -5.39 1.46
N ASN A 167 20.41 -4.26 2.14
CA ASN A 167 21.27 -3.12 1.70
C ASN A 167 22.75 -3.47 1.40
N LYS A 168 23.11 -4.75 1.42
CA LYS A 168 24.42 -5.31 1.03
C LYS A 168 24.39 -6.00 -0.34
N THR A 169 23.26 -6.07 -1.01
CA THR A 169 23.13 -6.79 -2.28
C THR A 169 23.27 -5.82 -3.44
N THR A 170 24.21 -6.12 -4.34
CA THR A 170 24.35 -5.43 -5.63
C THR A 170 23.06 -5.60 -6.44
N SER A 171 22.78 -4.66 -7.35
CA SER A 171 21.58 -4.64 -8.18
C SER A 171 21.35 -5.94 -8.97
N GLU A 172 22.41 -6.67 -9.29
CA GLU A 172 22.38 -8.00 -9.93
C GLU A 172 21.67 -9.09 -9.11
N TYR A 173 21.51 -8.90 -7.79
CA TYR A 173 20.83 -9.84 -6.89
C TYR A 173 19.43 -9.37 -6.47
N GLN A 174 18.88 -8.31 -7.07
CA GLN A 174 17.48 -7.96 -6.86
C GLN A 174 16.60 -8.92 -7.69
N CYS A 175 15.80 -9.74 -7.01
CA CYS A 175 14.87 -10.64 -7.68
C CYS A 175 13.55 -10.74 -6.90
N PRO A 176 12.43 -11.06 -7.58
CA PRO A 176 11.17 -11.36 -6.92
C PRO A 176 11.22 -12.76 -6.31
N PHE A 177 11.91 -12.90 -5.17
CA PHE A 177 12.17 -14.16 -4.46
C PHE A 177 10.94 -15.04 -4.26
N ASP A 178 9.76 -14.46 -4.08
CA ASP A 178 8.52 -15.22 -3.87
C ASP A 178 8.02 -15.96 -5.12
N CYS A 179 8.57 -15.65 -6.31
CA CYS A 179 8.30 -16.40 -7.53
C CYS A 179 8.64 -17.89 -7.40
N GLN A 180 9.59 -18.25 -6.54
CA GLN A 180 9.93 -19.66 -6.27
C GLN A 180 8.77 -20.46 -5.65
N TYR A 181 7.81 -19.77 -5.04
CA TYR A 181 6.62 -20.38 -4.43
C TYR A 181 5.43 -20.44 -5.39
N THR A 182 5.57 -19.89 -6.60
CA THR A 182 4.57 -19.97 -7.66
C THR A 182 4.73 -21.27 -8.45
N LYS A 183 3.71 -21.62 -9.22
CA LYS A 183 3.75 -22.76 -10.15
C LYS A 183 4.65 -22.52 -11.38
N CYS A 184 5.19 -21.31 -11.55
CA CYS A 184 5.81 -20.83 -12.78
C CYS A 184 7.02 -19.91 -12.54
N ASP A 185 7.88 -20.29 -11.58
CA ASP A 185 9.06 -19.54 -11.11
C ASP A 185 9.69 -18.58 -12.15
N ALA A 186 10.29 -19.12 -13.22
CA ALA A 186 10.98 -18.31 -14.24
C ALA A 186 10.06 -17.39 -15.06
N THR A 187 8.80 -17.76 -15.27
CA THR A 187 7.81 -16.89 -15.95
C THR A 187 7.38 -15.76 -15.02
N CYS A 188 7.14 -16.08 -13.75
CA CYS A 188 6.83 -15.09 -12.72
C CYS A 188 7.93 -14.04 -12.61
N GLU A 189 9.20 -14.45 -12.53
CA GLU A 189 10.33 -13.52 -12.45
C GLU A 189 10.36 -12.58 -13.67
N ARG A 190 10.17 -13.13 -14.87
CA ARG A 190 10.15 -12.35 -16.12
C ARG A 190 9.01 -11.34 -16.14
N ASN A 191 7.81 -11.78 -15.76
CA ASN A 191 6.60 -10.97 -15.74
C ASN A 191 6.74 -9.81 -14.75
N ILE A 192 7.13 -10.09 -13.51
CA ILE A 192 7.30 -9.07 -12.47
C ILE A 192 8.39 -8.05 -12.86
N LYS A 193 9.49 -8.51 -13.46
CA LYS A 193 10.53 -7.61 -13.96
C LYS A 193 10.01 -6.65 -15.03
N HIS A 194 9.24 -7.14 -16.01
CA HIS A 194 8.66 -6.29 -17.04
C HIS A 194 7.65 -5.29 -16.44
N ARG A 195 6.79 -5.74 -15.52
CA ARG A 195 5.82 -4.88 -14.82
C ARG A 195 6.49 -3.74 -14.06
N ALA A 196 7.60 -4.02 -13.38
CA ALA A 196 8.36 -2.98 -12.68
C ALA A 196 8.99 -1.94 -13.63
N ILE A 197 9.51 -2.39 -14.79
CA ILE A 197 10.04 -1.49 -15.83
C ILE A 197 8.91 -0.59 -16.36
N ASP A 198 7.75 -1.18 -16.69
CA ASP A 198 6.59 -0.46 -17.19
C ASP A 198 6.02 0.51 -16.14
N GLY A 199 6.03 0.13 -14.86
CA GLY A 199 5.60 0.99 -13.76
C GLY A 199 6.50 2.22 -13.57
N ILE A 200 7.82 2.04 -13.57
CA ILE A 200 8.77 3.17 -13.50
C ILE A 200 8.59 4.10 -14.71
N LYS A 201 8.41 3.53 -15.91
CA LYS A 201 8.16 4.31 -17.12
C LYS A 201 6.84 5.09 -17.04
N LEU A 202 5.78 4.46 -16.54
CA LEU A 202 4.49 5.12 -16.31
C LEU A 202 4.65 6.31 -15.37
N PHE A 203 5.32 6.13 -14.24
CA PHE A 203 5.58 7.24 -13.31
C PHE A 203 6.36 8.38 -13.98
N GLN A 204 7.44 8.07 -14.72
CA GLN A 204 8.22 9.08 -15.45
C GLN A 204 7.38 9.84 -16.48
N GLU A 205 6.47 9.15 -17.18
CA GLU A 205 5.55 9.78 -18.10
C GLU A 205 4.58 10.72 -17.37
N ARG A 206 3.99 10.27 -16.25
CA ARG A 206 3.01 11.05 -15.49
C ARG A 206 3.64 12.24 -14.77
N SER A 207 4.84 12.10 -14.21
CA SER A 207 5.54 13.22 -13.56
C SER A 207 5.86 14.36 -14.54
N VAL A 208 5.99 14.06 -15.83
CA VAL A 208 6.19 15.06 -16.89
C VAL A 208 4.88 15.55 -17.50
N ASN A 209 3.89 14.68 -17.71
CA ASN A 209 2.72 14.99 -18.53
C ASN A 209 1.43 15.25 -17.73
N SER A 210 1.35 14.88 -16.46
CA SER A 210 0.17 15.13 -15.64
C SER A 210 -0.09 16.63 -15.54
N LEU A 211 -1.37 17.01 -15.47
CA LEU A 211 -1.81 18.38 -15.24
C LEU A 211 -2.25 18.62 -13.79
N ALA A 212 -2.37 17.55 -13.00
CA ALA A 212 -2.81 17.63 -11.62
C ALA A 212 -1.73 18.30 -10.75
N LYS A 213 -2.13 19.14 -9.79
CA LYS A 213 -1.21 19.71 -8.81
C LYS A 213 -0.60 18.64 -7.90
N ASN A 214 -1.40 17.65 -7.50
CA ASN A 214 -0.96 16.57 -6.62
C ASN A 214 -0.85 15.24 -7.37
N LEU A 215 0.21 14.48 -7.07
CA LEU A 215 0.32 13.07 -7.48
C LEU A 215 0.37 12.20 -6.22
N VAL A 216 -0.60 11.29 -6.10
CA VAL A 216 -0.52 10.19 -5.11
C VAL A 216 0.03 8.99 -5.85
N VAL A 217 1.26 8.60 -5.51
CA VAL A 217 1.96 7.48 -6.12
C VAL A 217 2.07 6.37 -5.10
N PHE A 218 1.79 5.13 -5.47
CA PHE A 218 1.94 4.03 -4.54
C PHE A 218 2.35 2.74 -5.22
N SER A 219 3.14 1.96 -4.49
CA SER A 219 3.46 0.58 -4.80
C SER A 219 3.54 -0.19 -3.48
N HIS A 220 3.82 -1.49 -3.54
CA HIS A 220 3.96 -2.27 -2.33
C HIS A 220 5.21 -1.95 -1.49
N TYR A 221 6.30 -1.46 -2.08
CA TYR A 221 7.57 -1.33 -1.36
C TYR A 221 7.85 0.10 -0.87
N PRO A 222 8.51 0.26 0.28
CA PRO A 222 8.93 1.57 0.75
C PRO A 222 10.12 2.09 -0.06
N THR A 223 10.36 3.40 -0.03
CA THR A 223 11.32 4.06 -0.94
C THR A 223 12.77 3.59 -0.78
N ASP A 224 13.18 3.09 0.39
CA ASP A 224 14.51 2.52 0.58
C ASP A 224 14.76 1.25 -0.26
N TYR A 225 13.72 0.58 -0.74
CA TYR A 225 13.86 -0.59 -1.62
C TYR A 225 14.28 -0.20 -3.05
N PHE A 226 14.15 1.07 -3.42
CA PHE A 226 14.50 1.56 -4.75
C PHE A 226 15.88 2.23 -4.79
N PHE A 227 16.80 1.87 -3.89
CA PHE A 227 18.18 2.38 -3.90
C PHE A 227 18.89 2.13 -5.24
N SER A 228 18.50 1.08 -5.98
CA SER A 228 19.02 0.75 -7.31
C SER A 228 18.36 1.54 -8.45
N GLN A 229 17.35 2.36 -8.14
CA GLN A 229 16.62 3.23 -9.06
C GLN A 229 16.73 4.70 -8.61
N PRO A 230 17.94 5.28 -8.59
CA PRO A 230 18.15 6.63 -8.08
C PRO A 230 17.34 7.69 -8.85
N ASP A 231 17.09 7.50 -10.14
CA ASP A 231 16.26 8.40 -10.94
C ASP A 231 14.78 8.35 -10.55
N PHE A 232 14.29 7.18 -10.12
CA PHE A 232 12.93 7.06 -9.58
C PHE A 232 12.79 7.83 -8.27
N ILE A 233 13.74 7.64 -7.34
CA ILE A 233 13.78 8.41 -6.08
C ILE A 233 13.89 9.91 -6.33
N LYS A 234 14.79 10.33 -7.25
CA LYS A 234 14.92 11.73 -7.64
C LYS A 234 13.62 12.30 -8.21
N GLY A 235 12.92 11.51 -9.04
CA GLY A 235 11.61 11.90 -9.58
C GLY A 235 10.55 12.04 -8.49
N LEU A 236 10.53 11.15 -7.49
CA LEU A 236 9.63 11.29 -6.32
C LEU A 236 9.96 12.53 -5.48
N SER A 237 11.23 12.93 -5.39
CA SER A 237 11.66 14.15 -4.70
C SER A 237 11.47 15.44 -5.50
N ASP A 238 11.20 15.35 -6.81
CA ASP A 238 11.02 16.52 -7.67
C ASP A 238 9.67 17.19 -7.37
N ASN A 239 9.74 18.37 -6.74
CA ASN A 239 8.57 19.18 -6.43
C ASN A 239 8.41 20.40 -7.35
N SER A 240 9.12 20.44 -8.48
CA SER A 240 9.11 21.59 -9.40
C SER A 240 7.77 21.78 -10.11
N LYS A 241 7.03 20.69 -10.32
CA LYS A 241 5.75 20.68 -11.04
C LYS A 241 4.58 20.17 -10.20
N HIS A 242 4.83 19.17 -9.37
CA HIS A 242 3.81 18.45 -8.63
C HIS A 242 4.18 18.33 -7.16
N ASN A 243 3.18 18.38 -6.28
CA ASN A 243 3.33 17.87 -4.92
C ASN A 243 3.12 16.35 -4.96
N ILE A 244 4.18 15.58 -4.72
CA ILE A 244 4.13 14.12 -4.79
C ILE A 244 4.03 13.56 -3.37
N THR A 245 3.06 12.67 -3.15
CA THR A 245 3.02 11.84 -1.95
C THR A 245 3.14 10.38 -2.34
N TYR A 246 4.20 9.72 -1.86
CA TYR A 246 4.45 8.31 -2.12
C TYR A 246 4.01 7.42 -0.94
N PHE A 247 3.32 6.33 -1.21
CA PHE A 247 2.96 5.32 -0.22
C PHE A 247 3.56 3.95 -0.60
N GLY A 248 4.28 3.34 0.35
CA GLY A 248 4.71 1.95 0.31
C GLY A 248 4.16 1.17 1.49
N GLY A 249 4.19 -0.16 1.43
CA GLY A 249 3.85 -1.10 2.51
C GLY A 249 5.03 -2.02 2.81
N HIS A 250 4.76 -3.34 2.84
CA HIS A 250 5.72 -4.46 2.95
C HIS A 250 6.45 -4.58 4.29
N ARG A 251 6.87 -3.45 4.87
CA ARG A 251 7.26 -3.36 6.27
C ARG A 251 6.01 -3.17 7.11
N HIS A 252 5.87 -3.98 8.14
CA HIS A 252 4.68 -4.02 8.97
C HIS A 252 4.70 -2.95 10.07
N ASN A 253 4.76 -1.69 9.65
CA ASN A 253 4.72 -0.49 10.47
C ASN A 253 4.10 0.67 9.65
N THR A 254 3.68 1.75 10.32
CA THR A 254 3.15 2.95 9.67
C THR A 254 3.95 4.17 10.12
N ASP A 255 4.91 4.59 9.30
CA ASP A 255 5.87 5.65 9.64
C ASP A 255 6.52 6.29 8.41
N GLN A 256 7.32 7.34 8.63
CA GLN A 256 8.11 8.00 7.57
C GLN A 256 9.62 7.88 7.79
N THR A 257 10.03 7.36 8.94
CA THR A 257 11.41 7.36 9.44
C THR A 257 12.24 6.20 8.92
N SER A 258 11.60 5.10 8.55
CA SER A 258 12.25 3.88 8.08
C SER A 258 12.59 3.92 6.59
N THR A 259 12.47 5.07 5.92
CA THR A 259 12.50 5.19 4.45
C THR A 259 13.71 5.98 3.93
N ILE A 260 13.97 5.93 2.61
CA ILE A 260 14.73 7.00 1.94
C ILE A 260 13.79 8.20 1.77
N SER A 261 14.13 9.32 2.39
CA SER A 261 13.31 10.53 2.32
C SER A 261 13.17 11.06 0.89
N THR A 262 11.95 11.43 0.51
CA THR A 262 11.66 12.13 -0.74
C THR A 262 11.49 13.64 -0.55
N ALA A 263 12.04 14.22 0.53
CA ALA A 263 11.91 15.65 0.79
C ALA A 263 12.39 16.50 -0.42
N PRO A 264 11.69 17.61 -0.75
CA PRO A 264 10.62 18.24 0.03
C PRO A 264 9.22 17.62 -0.14
N ASN A 265 9.06 16.62 -1.02
CA ASN A 265 7.84 15.83 -1.14
C ASN A 265 7.69 14.85 0.04
N THR A 266 6.57 14.14 0.11
CA THR A 266 6.23 13.29 1.25
C THR A 266 6.25 11.81 0.86
N ASN A 267 6.76 10.95 1.74
CA ASN A 267 6.65 9.51 1.59
C ASN A 267 6.32 8.81 2.92
N TRP A 268 5.67 7.65 2.82
CA TRP A 268 5.20 6.84 3.95
C TRP A 268 5.49 5.35 3.72
N VAL A 269 5.74 4.64 4.82
CA VAL A 269 5.43 3.22 4.98
C VAL A 269 4.05 3.12 5.62
N VAL A 270 3.19 2.26 5.07
CA VAL A 270 1.80 2.04 5.49
C VAL A 270 1.47 0.55 5.49
N GLY A 271 2.39 -0.30 5.97
CA GLY A 271 2.16 -1.74 6.11
C GLY A 271 1.68 -2.15 7.50
N GLY A 272 1.27 -1.19 8.34
CA GLY A 272 0.78 -1.45 9.69
C GLY A 272 -0.66 -1.99 9.76
N GLY A 273 -1.16 -2.67 8.73
CA GLY A 273 -2.55 -3.09 8.61
C GLY A 273 -2.93 -4.35 9.42
N GLY A 274 -1.95 -5.00 10.06
CA GLY A 274 -2.20 -6.08 11.01
C GLY A 274 -2.40 -7.47 10.40
N GLY A 275 -1.95 -7.68 9.17
CA GLY A 275 -2.09 -8.94 8.44
C GLY A 275 -1.03 -9.98 8.75
N TRP A 276 0.25 -9.58 8.77
CA TRP A 276 1.36 -10.53 8.81
C TRP A 276 2.18 -10.47 10.10
N SER A 277 2.89 -9.37 10.36
CA SER A 277 3.67 -9.18 11.59
C SER A 277 3.55 -7.74 12.11
N CYS A 278 4.28 -7.43 13.18
CA CYS A 278 4.60 -6.06 13.57
C CYS A 278 6.11 -5.85 13.51
N ASP A 279 6.58 -5.00 12.61
CA ASP A 279 8.01 -4.66 12.48
C ASP A 279 8.36 -3.40 13.31
N GLY A 280 7.33 -2.72 13.82
CA GLY A 280 7.40 -1.65 14.80
C GLY A 280 6.11 -1.56 15.62
N ARG A 281 6.01 -0.54 16.49
CA ARG A 281 4.83 -0.33 17.35
C ARG A 281 3.76 0.57 16.70
N GLU A 282 4.00 1.10 15.52
CA GLU A 282 3.07 2.01 14.86
C GLU A 282 2.21 1.22 13.87
N GLN A 283 1.06 0.74 14.34
CA GLN A 283 0.09 0.00 13.55
C GLN A 283 -1.12 0.89 13.27
N GLY A 284 -1.65 0.85 12.05
CA GLY A 284 -2.72 1.76 11.63
C GLY A 284 -2.71 2.03 10.14
N PHE A 285 -3.23 3.20 9.79
CA PHE A 285 -3.44 3.65 8.41
C PHE A 285 -3.10 5.14 8.30
N VAL A 286 -3.02 5.67 7.07
CA VAL A 286 -2.76 7.09 6.82
C VAL A 286 -4.02 7.76 6.27
N VAL A 287 -4.25 9.00 6.67
CA VAL A 287 -5.29 9.88 6.10
C VAL A 287 -4.61 10.89 5.18
N GLY A 288 -5.19 11.10 4.01
CA GLY A 288 -4.89 12.22 3.12
C GLY A 288 -6.05 13.20 3.05
N GLU A 289 -5.76 14.49 3.17
CA GLU A 289 -6.76 15.56 3.06
C GLU A 289 -6.32 16.62 2.08
N ILE A 290 -7.22 17.00 1.16
CA ILE A 290 -6.96 18.02 0.15
C ILE A 290 -7.76 19.28 0.47
N SER A 291 -7.08 20.33 0.90
CA SER A 291 -7.72 21.62 1.22
C SER A 291 -8.43 22.25 0.01
N GLN A 292 -9.31 23.25 0.23
CA GLN A 292 -9.85 24.04 -0.88
C GLN A 292 -8.76 24.66 -1.78
N GLY A 293 -7.60 25.00 -1.23
CA GLY A 293 -6.44 25.50 -2.00
C GLY A 293 -5.71 24.43 -2.83
N GLY A 294 -6.14 23.17 -2.73
CA GLY A 294 -5.50 22.03 -3.40
C GLY A 294 -4.20 21.58 -2.75
N GLU A 295 -3.88 22.04 -1.54
CA GLU A 295 -2.76 21.48 -0.76
C GLU A 295 -3.15 20.14 -0.17
N LEU A 296 -2.30 19.12 -0.37
CA LEU A 296 -2.44 17.78 0.20
C LEU A 296 -1.66 17.66 1.51
N TYR A 297 -2.36 17.27 2.57
CA TYR A 297 -1.80 16.97 3.88
C TYR A 297 -2.00 15.50 4.20
N THR A 298 -1.01 14.89 4.86
CA THR A 298 -1.10 13.50 5.31
C THR A 298 -0.71 13.34 6.77
N TYR A 299 -1.38 12.41 7.46
CA TYR A 299 -1.08 12.09 8.85
C TYR A 299 -1.55 10.66 9.19
N PRO A 300 -0.90 9.99 10.16
CA PRO A 300 -1.26 8.63 10.51
C PRO A 300 -2.42 8.62 11.52
N VAL A 301 -3.21 7.57 11.49
CA VAL A 301 -4.15 7.18 12.54
C VAL A 301 -3.69 5.83 13.06
N LEU A 302 -3.06 5.85 14.23
CA LEU A 302 -2.50 4.68 14.87
C LEU A 302 -3.48 4.08 15.88
N VAL A 303 -3.49 2.76 15.98
CA VAL A 303 -4.26 2.03 17.00
C VAL A 303 -3.36 1.68 18.18
N ASP A 304 -3.96 1.22 19.27
CA ASP A 304 -3.20 0.71 20.41
C ASP A 304 -2.31 -0.45 19.95
N PRO A 305 -0.97 -0.35 20.05
CA PRO A 305 -0.07 -1.43 19.67
C PRO A 305 -0.35 -2.73 20.43
N ASP A 306 -0.89 -2.69 21.64
CA ASP A 306 -1.14 -3.91 22.41
C ASP A 306 -2.39 -4.66 21.92
N ALA A 307 -3.27 -3.98 21.16
CA ALA A 307 -4.34 -4.62 20.38
C ALA A 307 -3.81 -5.40 19.16
N CYS A 308 -2.59 -5.09 18.73
CA CYS A 308 -1.99 -5.63 17.51
C CYS A 308 -0.81 -6.56 17.76
N CYS A 309 0.21 -6.03 18.42
CA CYS A 309 1.53 -6.60 18.55
C CYS A 309 1.67 -7.20 19.95
N LYS A 310 1.62 -8.53 20.04
CA LYS A 310 1.97 -9.17 21.32
C LYS A 310 3.49 -9.06 21.54
N PRO A 311 3.95 -8.78 22.77
CA PRO A 311 5.37 -8.82 23.09
C PRO A 311 5.94 -10.16 22.65
N LEU A 312 7.00 -10.14 21.85
CA LEU A 312 7.71 -11.35 21.49
C LEU A 312 8.18 -12.02 22.79
N PRO A 313 7.84 -13.31 23.03
CA PRO A 313 8.47 -14.05 24.11
C PRO A 313 9.94 -14.29 23.71
N HIS A 314 10.80 -13.34 24.09
CA HIS A 314 12.23 -13.23 23.76
C HIS A 314 12.57 -12.83 22.31
N PRO A 315 13.69 -12.12 22.09
CA PRO A 315 14.24 -11.94 20.76
C PRO A 315 14.73 -13.30 20.27
N ARG A 316 13.87 -14.05 19.57
CA ARG A 316 14.39 -15.08 18.69
C ARG A 316 15.06 -14.33 17.56
N ILE A 317 16.39 -14.38 17.53
CA ILE A 317 17.12 -14.19 16.27
C ILE A 317 16.81 -15.46 15.49
N PRO A 318 15.94 -15.45 14.47
CA PRO A 318 15.83 -16.60 13.61
C PRO A 318 17.08 -16.55 12.75
N GLY A 319 18.09 -17.33 13.14
CA GLY A 319 19.17 -17.70 12.25
C GLY A 319 18.58 -18.56 11.14
N PHE A 320 17.91 -17.94 10.18
CA PHE A 320 17.60 -18.60 8.93
C PHE A 320 18.84 -18.56 8.04
N PRO A 321 19.33 -19.69 7.55
CA PRO A 321 20.39 -19.73 6.55
C PRO A 321 19.79 -19.45 5.17
N TRP A 322 19.44 -18.19 4.86
CA TRP A 322 19.03 -17.82 3.50
C TRP A 322 20.26 -17.43 2.67
N TRP A 323 21.02 -18.43 2.21
CA TRP A 323 22.02 -18.25 1.15
C TRP A 323 21.61 -19.00 -0.11
N LYS A 324 20.37 -18.83 -0.57
CA LYS A 324 20.10 -19.05 -2.00
C LYS A 324 20.26 -17.70 -2.67
N LYS A 325 21.42 -17.52 -3.32
CA LYS A 325 21.60 -16.47 -4.32
C LYS A 325 20.42 -16.55 -5.30
N CYS A 326 19.87 -15.41 -5.72
CA CYS A 326 19.04 -15.36 -6.92
C CYS A 326 19.77 -16.17 -7.99
N ARG A 327 19.08 -17.10 -8.67
CA ARG A 327 19.74 -17.92 -9.68
C ARG A 327 20.21 -16.96 -10.77
N ASN A 328 21.52 -16.96 -11.05
CA ASN A 328 22.04 -16.29 -12.24
C ASN A 328 21.35 -16.96 -13.44
N LEU A 329 20.43 -16.25 -14.09
CA LEU A 329 19.89 -16.63 -15.39
C LEU A 329 20.92 -16.32 -16.49
#